data_AF-A0A5S6QCC4-F1
#
_entry.id   AF-A0A5S6QCC4-F1
#
_cell.length_a   1.000
_cell.length_b   1.000
_cell.length_c   1.000
_cell.angle_alpha   90.00
_cell.angle_beta   90.00
_cell.angle_gamma   90.00
#
_symmetry.space_group_name_H-M   'P 1'
#
loop_
_entity.id
_entity.type
_entity.pdbx_description
1 polymer ?
#
loop_
_entity_poly.entity_id
_entity_poly.type
_entity_poly.pdbx_seq_one_letter_code
_entity_poly.pdbx_strand_id
1 'polypeptide(L)'
;MNAMRAVFPGAAIFGCFFHLVRSMKRQLAEKRLLAQCRNDSTLQHTARMIIALAFLPRDIVQATFDQLASESPDVLEPVLNWFERTYVGCRNRRGVRRAPLFHLELWSVHERILMGRDHTNNFVEAAHRRMKLEHGADHSTLLRFIEGIRKVQAG
;
A
#
# COMPACT_ATOMS: atom_id res chain seq x y z
N MET A 1 -8.78 -11.03 4.38
CA MET A 1 -8.82 -10.53 5.78
C MET A 1 -9.81 -11.30 6.64
N ASN A 2 -11.02 -11.59 6.16
CA ASN A 2 -12.05 -12.28 6.94
C ASN A 2 -11.61 -13.66 7.45
N ALA A 3 -10.96 -14.48 6.61
CA ALA A 3 -10.43 -15.78 7.03
C ALA A 3 -9.37 -15.68 8.14
N MET A 4 -8.44 -14.75 8.05
CA MET A 4 -7.40 -14.55 9.09
C MET A 4 -8.00 -14.11 10.42
N ARG A 5 -9.01 -13.22 10.40
CA ARG A 5 -9.72 -12.81 11.62
C ARG A 5 -10.55 -13.93 12.23
N ALA A 6 -11.10 -14.82 11.41
CA ALA A 6 -11.89 -15.96 11.87
C ALA A 6 -11.00 -17.01 12.57
N VAL A 7 -9.81 -17.26 12.05
CA VAL A 7 -8.88 -18.27 12.60
C VAL A 7 -8.01 -17.71 13.73
N PHE A 8 -7.63 -16.43 13.65
CA PHE A 8 -6.76 -15.76 14.64
C PHE A 8 -7.39 -14.44 15.10
N PRO A 9 -8.44 -14.47 15.94
CA PRO A 9 -9.17 -13.27 16.33
C PRO A 9 -8.34 -12.26 17.14
N GLY A 10 -7.33 -12.73 17.88
CA GLY A 10 -6.40 -11.88 18.64
C GLY A 10 -5.23 -11.33 17.83
N ALA A 11 -5.05 -11.76 16.58
CA ALA A 11 -3.94 -11.30 15.75
C ALA A 11 -4.24 -9.92 15.16
N ALA A 12 -3.35 -8.97 15.43
CA ALA A 12 -3.40 -7.67 14.78
C ALA A 12 -2.92 -7.79 13.34
N ILE A 13 -3.78 -7.44 12.38
CA ILE A 13 -3.48 -7.52 10.95
C ILE A 13 -2.99 -6.15 10.48
N PHE A 14 -1.81 -6.12 9.85
CA PHE A 14 -1.28 -4.91 9.23
C PHE A 14 -1.01 -5.11 7.75
N GLY A 15 -1.30 -4.08 6.97
CA GLY A 15 -0.88 -3.89 5.61
C GLY A 15 0.61 -3.56 5.52
N CYS A 16 1.24 -4.02 4.47
CA CYS A 16 2.68 -3.89 4.26
C CYS A 16 2.99 -2.66 3.38
N PHE A 17 3.76 -1.70 3.87
CA PHE A 17 4.19 -0.52 3.10
C PHE A 17 4.84 -0.87 1.75
N PHE A 18 5.63 -1.94 1.68
CA PHE A 18 6.20 -2.42 0.41
C PHE A 18 5.10 -2.78 -0.61
N HIS A 19 4.03 -3.43 -0.16
CA HIS A 19 2.89 -3.75 -1.01
C HIS A 19 2.05 -2.52 -1.38
N LEU A 20 2.01 -1.49 -0.52
CA LEU A 20 1.40 -0.20 -0.85
C LEU A 20 2.17 0.47 -2.01
N VAL A 21 3.49 0.58 -1.90
CA VAL A 21 4.36 1.12 -2.95
C VAL A 21 4.23 0.32 -4.25
N ARG A 22 4.19 -1.02 -4.16
CA ARG A 22 4.01 -1.89 -5.33
C ARG A 22 2.63 -1.69 -5.98
N SER A 23 1.58 -1.54 -5.18
CA SER A 23 0.22 -1.29 -5.68
C SER A 23 0.15 0.06 -6.39
N MET A 24 0.76 1.11 -5.82
CA MET A 24 0.86 2.42 -6.46
C MET A 24 1.61 2.36 -7.81
N LYS A 25 2.77 1.68 -7.86
CA LYS A 25 3.51 1.47 -9.11
C LYS A 25 2.68 0.74 -10.17
N ARG A 26 1.92 -0.28 -9.77
CA ARG A 26 1.03 -1.01 -10.67
C ARG A 26 -0.08 -0.11 -11.21
N GLN A 27 -0.69 0.71 -10.37
CA GLN A 27 -1.73 1.64 -10.80
C GLN A 27 -1.21 2.72 -11.75
N LEU A 28 -0.04 3.30 -11.47
CA LEU A 28 0.61 4.20 -12.42
C LEU A 28 0.89 3.53 -13.77
N ALA A 29 1.20 2.22 -13.78
CA ALA A 29 1.40 1.45 -15.02
C ALA A 29 0.09 1.23 -15.78
N GLU A 30 -0.95 0.77 -15.07
CA GLU A 30 -2.29 0.50 -15.62
C GLU A 30 -2.91 1.77 -16.23
N LYS A 31 -2.67 2.93 -15.61
CA LYS A 31 -3.10 4.24 -16.13
C LYS A 31 -2.16 4.85 -17.18
N ARG A 32 -1.10 4.13 -17.58
CA ARG A 32 -0.07 4.58 -18.55
C ARG A 32 0.68 5.86 -18.14
N LEU A 33 0.76 6.12 -16.84
CA LEU A 33 1.40 7.31 -16.25
C LEU A 33 2.86 7.09 -15.87
N LEU A 34 3.35 5.84 -15.85
CA LEU A 34 4.73 5.54 -15.46
C LEU A 34 5.78 6.27 -16.30
N ALA A 35 5.60 6.35 -17.62
CA ALA A 35 6.54 7.05 -18.48
C ALA A 35 6.53 8.57 -18.23
N GLN A 36 5.34 9.14 -18.02
CA GLN A 36 5.18 10.56 -17.71
C GLN A 36 5.82 10.91 -16.36
N CYS A 37 5.58 10.10 -15.32
CA CYS A 37 6.22 10.25 -14.00
C CYS A 37 7.75 10.06 -14.01
N ARG A 38 8.35 9.51 -15.07
CA ARG A 38 9.81 9.44 -15.20
C ARG A 38 10.39 10.74 -15.76
N ASN A 39 9.62 11.44 -16.59
CA ASN A 39 10.06 12.63 -17.31
C ASN A 39 9.56 13.93 -16.67
N ASP A 40 8.59 13.84 -15.75
CA ASP A 40 8.01 14.97 -15.04
C ASP A 40 8.23 14.81 -13.53
N SER A 41 9.02 15.73 -12.96
CA SER A 41 9.37 15.74 -11.54
C SER A 41 8.19 16.07 -10.63
N THR A 42 7.25 16.91 -11.09
CA THR A 42 6.03 17.25 -10.35
C THR A 42 5.15 16.02 -10.20
N LEU A 43 4.88 15.30 -11.30
CA LEU A 43 4.09 14.06 -11.25
C LEU A 43 4.74 12.99 -10.38
N GLN A 44 6.06 12.86 -10.48
CA GLN A 44 6.82 11.95 -9.64
C GLN A 44 6.70 12.32 -8.15
N HIS A 45 6.82 13.61 -7.83
CA HIS A 45 6.76 14.12 -6.47
C HIS A 45 5.37 13.90 -5.88
N THR A 46 4.31 14.30 -6.59
CA THR A 46 2.92 14.08 -6.15
C THR A 46 2.62 12.59 -5.94
N ALA A 47 3.06 11.71 -6.84
CA ALA A 47 2.91 10.26 -6.66
C ALA A 47 3.61 9.73 -5.41
N ARG A 48 4.75 10.32 -5.02
CA ARG A 48 5.45 9.99 -3.76
C ARG A 48 4.70 10.56 -2.55
N MET A 49 4.15 11.77 -2.64
CA MET A 49 3.34 12.37 -1.57
C MET A 49 2.10 11.52 -1.25
N ILE A 50 1.42 10.98 -2.26
CA ILE A 50 0.28 10.06 -2.06
C ILE A 50 0.70 8.84 -1.21
N ILE A 51 1.85 8.24 -1.49
CA ILE A 51 2.38 7.12 -0.69
C ILE A 51 2.76 7.59 0.72
N ALA A 52 3.33 8.80 0.84
CA ALA A 52 3.80 9.36 2.10
C ALA A 52 2.68 9.61 3.12
N LEU A 53 1.41 9.68 2.69
CA LEU A 53 0.25 9.72 3.58
C LEU A 53 0.24 8.57 4.60
N ALA A 54 0.90 7.44 4.31
CA ALA A 54 1.01 6.33 5.25
C ALA A 54 1.75 6.68 6.54
N PHE A 55 2.59 7.72 6.52
CA PHE A 55 3.37 8.17 7.67
C PHE A 55 2.68 9.27 8.50
N LEU A 56 1.49 9.70 8.10
CA LEU A 56 0.74 10.71 8.83
C LEU A 56 -0.12 10.10 9.94
N PRO A 57 -0.37 10.86 11.03
CA PRO A 57 -1.44 10.58 11.98
C PRO A 57 -2.80 10.39 11.29
N ARG A 58 -3.59 9.40 11.75
CA ARG A 58 -4.85 8.99 11.08
C ARG A 58 -5.87 10.12 10.97
N ASP A 59 -5.91 10.98 11.98
CA ASP A 59 -6.82 12.12 12.10
C ASP A 59 -6.57 13.18 11.02
N ILE A 60 -5.34 13.30 10.51
CA ILE A 60 -5.01 14.29 9.47
C ILE A 60 -4.97 13.71 8.05
N VAL A 61 -4.83 12.39 7.88
CA VAL A 61 -4.68 11.72 6.56
C VAL A 61 -5.77 12.14 5.57
N GLN A 62 -7.03 12.17 6.01
CA GLN A 62 -8.16 12.48 5.11
C GLN A 62 -8.13 13.93 4.64
N ALA A 63 -7.85 14.86 5.54
CA ALA A 63 -7.75 16.28 5.21
C ALA A 63 -6.53 16.55 4.31
N THR A 64 -5.38 15.96 4.61
CA THR A 64 -4.18 16.08 3.77
C THR A 64 -4.36 15.46 2.39
N PHE A 65 -5.11 14.35 2.28
CA PHE A 65 -5.46 13.78 0.99
C PHE A 65 -6.35 14.72 0.18
N ASP A 66 -7.40 15.29 0.78
CA ASP A 66 -8.31 16.21 0.11
C ASP A 66 -7.54 17.45 -0.43
N GLN A 67 -6.62 18.01 0.38
CA GLN A 67 -5.75 19.11 -0.04
C GLN A 67 -4.82 18.68 -1.19
N LEU A 68 -4.09 17.58 -1.02
CA LEU A 68 -3.17 17.06 -2.03
C LEU A 68 -3.90 16.83 -3.36
N ALA A 69 -5.11 16.26 -3.32
CA ALA A 69 -5.91 16.01 -4.52
C ALA A 69 -6.32 17.31 -5.22
N SER A 70 -6.63 18.37 -4.48
CA SER A 70 -7.00 19.68 -5.05
C SER A 70 -5.84 20.43 -5.72
N GLU A 71 -4.61 20.18 -5.26
CA GLU A 71 -3.38 20.79 -5.79
C GLU A 71 -2.67 19.90 -6.82
N SER A 72 -3.15 18.67 -7.00
CA SER A 72 -2.53 17.70 -7.89
C SER A 72 -2.85 17.98 -9.37
N PRO A 73 -1.91 17.72 -10.29
CA PRO A 73 -2.19 17.78 -11.72
C PRO A 73 -3.32 16.82 -12.12
N ASP A 74 -4.26 17.29 -12.96
CA ASP A 74 -5.43 16.53 -13.44
C ASP A 74 -5.09 15.15 -14.01
N VAL A 75 -3.90 15.02 -14.61
CA VAL A 75 -3.41 13.75 -15.16
C VAL A 75 -3.30 12.63 -14.12
N LEU A 76 -3.20 12.97 -12.82
CA LEU A 76 -3.16 12.02 -11.71
C LEU A 76 -4.55 11.67 -11.15
N GLU A 77 -5.62 12.32 -11.61
CA GLU A 77 -6.99 12.09 -11.14
C GLU A 77 -7.37 10.60 -11.13
N PRO A 78 -7.05 9.77 -12.15
CA PRO A 78 -7.39 8.35 -12.13
C PRO A 78 -6.71 7.57 -10.99
N VAL A 79 -5.51 7.99 -10.58
CA VAL A 79 -4.74 7.36 -9.50
C VAL A 79 -5.21 7.87 -8.14
N LEU A 80 -5.51 9.17 -8.02
CA LEU A 80 -6.11 9.76 -6.82
C LEU A 80 -7.47 9.12 -6.52
N ASN A 81 -8.35 9.01 -7.52
CA ASN A 81 -9.65 8.36 -7.40
C ASN A 81 -9.53 6.90 -6.96
N TRP A 82 -8.54 6.17 -7.49
CA TRP A 82 -8.26 4.81 -7.04
C TRP A 82 -7.77 4.78 -5.59
N PHE A 83 -6.82 5.64 -5.23
CA PHE A 83 -6.24 5.68 -3.90
C PHE A 83 -7.28 6.07 -2.85
N GLU A 84 -8.11 7.06 -3.16
CA GLU A 84 -9.23 7.48 -2.32
C GLU A 84 -10.16 6.30 -2.03
N ARG A 85 -10.67 5.62 -3.07
CA ARG A 85 -11.56 4.46 -2.91
C ARG A 85 -10.93 3.33 -2.10
N THR A 86 -9.63 3.12 -2.29
CA THR A 86 -8.94 1.94 -1.77
C THR A 86 -8.47 2.14 -0.33
N TYR A 87 -8.01 3.33 0.04
CA TYR A 87 -7.28 3.57 1.29
C TYR A 87 -7.84 4.69 2.17
N VAL A 88 -8.52 5.68 1.59
CA VAL A 88 -8.92 6.90 2.31
C VAL A 88 -10.43 6.94 2.60
N GLY A 89 -11.25 6.54 1.63
CA GLY A 89 -12.72 6.51 1.62
C GLY A 89 -13.33 7.59 0.72
N CYS A 90 -14.38 7.33 -0.06
CA CYS A 90 -14.98 8.40 -0.88
C CYS A 90 -16.04 9.18 -0.11
N ARG A 91 -16.08 10.51 -0.29
CA ARG A 91 -17.23 11.32 0.12
C ARG A 91 -18.45 10.99 -0.74
N ASN A 92 -19.61 10.81 -0.11
CA ASN A 92 -20.88 10.73 -0.82
C ASN A 92 -21.43 12.14 -1.11
N ARG A 93 -22.56 12.24 -1.83
CA ARG A 93 -23.22 13.53 -2.14
C ARG A 93 -23.60 14.37 -0.91
N ARG A 94 -23.65 13.76 0.28
CA ARG A 94 -23.96 14.42 1.56
C ARG A 94 -22.69 14.81 2.34
N GLY A 95 -21.51 14.67 1.74
CA GLY A 95 -20.22 14.97 2.36
C GLY A 95 -19.70 13.90 3.34
N VAL A 96 -20.44 12.81 3.56
CA VAL A 96 -20.05 11.73 4.48
C VAL A 96 -19.07 10.79 3.78
N ARG A 97 -17.92 10.53 4.42
CA ARG A 97 -16.89 9.60 3.93
C ARG A 97 -17.35 8.15 4.13
N ARG A 98 -17.40 7.39 3.04
CA ARG A 98 -17.61 5.93 3.07
C ARG A 98 -16.33 5.23 3.50
N ALA A 99 -16.47 4.09 4.16
CA ALA A 99 -15.32 3.27 4.54
C ALA A 99 -14.50 2.86 3.28
N PRO A 100 -13.17 2.99 3.31
CA PRO A 100 -12.31 2.49 2.24
C PRO A 100 -12.26 0.96 2.21
N LEU A 101 -11.77 0.39 1.11
CA LEU A 101 -11.53 -1.06 1.00
C LEU A 101 -10.54 -1.55 2.06
N PHE A 102 -9.50 -0.75 2.33
CA PHE A 102 -8.54 -0.97 3.40
C PHE A 102 -8.59 0.20 4.38
N HIS A 103 -9.11 -0.07 5.58
CA HIS A 103 -9.14 0.89 6.68
C HIS A 103 -7.75 1.43 7.03
N LEU A 104 -7.70 2.68 7.51
CA LEU A 104 -6.45 3.38 7.83
C LEU A 104 -5.57 2.63 8.83
N GLU A 105 -6.17 1.92 9.80
CA GLU A 105 -5.40 1.11 10.78
C GLU A 105 -4.52 0.04 10.11
N LEU A 106 -4.95 -0.43 8.92
CA LEU A 106 -4.23 -1.50 8.23
C LEU A 106 -2.97 -0.94 7.57
N TRP A 107 -3.04 0.19 6.88
CA TRP A 107 -1.94 0.65 6.02
C TRP A 107 -1.11 1.78 6.61
N SER A 108 -1.57 2.41 7.71
CA SER A 108 -0.77 3.40 8.43
C SER A 108 0.56 2.79 8.92
N VAL A 109 1.64 3.49 8.65
CA VAL A 109 2.98 3.22 9.17
C VAL A 109 3.19 4.01 10.47
N HIS A 110 2.63 5.22 10.57
CA HIS A 110 2.68 6.05 11.78
C HIS A 110 2.27 5.28 13.04
N GLU A 111 1.13 4.58 13.00
CA GLU A 111 0.67 3.81 14.17
C GLU A 111 1.61 2.65 14.53
N ARG A 112 2.25 2.02 13.55
CA ARG A 112 3.19 0.93 13.81
C ARG A 112 4.46 1.43 14.48
N ILE A 113 4.93 2.60 14.08
CA ILE A 113 6.05 3.29 14.72
C ILE A 113 5.71 3.56 16.19
N LEU A 114 4.52 4.11 16.46
CA LEU A 114 4.08 4.37 17.84
C LEU A 114 3.88 3.09 18.67
N MET A 115 3.46 1.98 18.04
CA MET A 115 3.27 0.69 18.73
C MET A 115 4.57 -0.10 18.94
N GLY A 116 5.74 0.44 18.56
CA GLY A 116 7.04 -0.25 18.71
C GLY A 116 7.14 -1.56 17.92
N ARG A 117 6.33 -1.73 16.87
CA ARG A 117 6.33 -2.93 16.02
C ARG A 117 7.28 -2.71 14.84
N ASP A 118 7.87 -3.80 14.35
CA ASP A 118 8.96 -3.77 13.36
C ASP A 118 8.89 -2.59 12.38
N HIS A 119 9.86 -1.69 12.56
CA HIS A 119 10.02 -0.38 11.94
C HIS A 119 9.98 -0.41 10.40
N THR A 120 10.32 -1.54 9.77
CA THR A 120 10.38 -1.70 8.32
C THR A 120 10.07 -3.12 7.90
N ASN A 121 9.50 -3.27 6.70
CA ASN A 121 9.29 -4.56 6.01
C ASN A 121 10.60 -5.27 5.63
N ASN A 122 11.72 -5.03 6.31
CA ASN A 122 13.01 -5.59 5.94
C ASN A 122 12.94 -7.12 5.87
N PHE A 123 12.20 -7.77 6.77
CA PHE A 123 11.95 -9.21 6.70
C PHE A 123 11.14 -9.61 5.45
N VAL A 124 10.05 -8.91 5.15
CA VAL A 124 9.21 -9.18 3.97
C VAL A 124 9.97 -8.90 2.67
N GLU A 125 10.77 -7.84 2.62
CA GLU A 125 11.62 -7.47 1.50
C GLU A 125 12.80 -8.43 1.33
N ALA A 126 13.42 -8.88 2.42
CA ALA A 126 14.47 -9.89 2.41
C ALA A 126 13.93 -11.26 2.00
N ALA A 127 12.76 -11.66 2.50
CA ALA A 127 12.08 -12.88 2.10
C ALA A 127 11.69 -12.83 0.61
N HIS A 128 11.11 -11.72 0.14
CA HIS A 128 10.77 -11.53 -1.27
C HIS A 128 12.01 -11.50 -2.17
N ARG A 129 13.12 -10.88 -1.73
CA ARG A 129 14.42 -10.92 -2.44
C ARG A 129 14.95 -12.35 -2.54
N ARG A 130 14.98 -13.09 -1.43
CA ARG A 130 15.38 -14.51 -1.41
C ARG A 130 14.49 -15.37 -2.29
N MET A 131 13.17 -15.22 -2.20
CA MET A 131 12.23 -15.94 -3.05
C MET A 131 12.44 -15.62 -4.54
N LYS A 132 12.68 -14.36 -4.92
CA LYS A 132 13.00 -13.99 -6.31
C LYS A 132 14.31 -14.62 -6.80
N LEU A 133 15.33 -14.66 -5.95
CA LEU A 133 16.62 -15.29 -6.26
C LEU A 133 16.47 -16.80 -6.44
N GLU A 134 15.71 -17.46 -5.57
CA GLU A 134 15.51 -18.90 -5.61
C GLU A 134 14.58 -19.36 -6.74
N HIS A 135 13.62 -18.53 -7.17
CA HIS A 135 12.52 -18.98 -8.03
C HIS A 135 12.52 -18.42 -9.44
N GLY A 136 13.45 -17.53 -9.80
CA GLY A 136 13.68 -17.06 -11.18
C GLY A 136 12.39 -16.64 -11.89
N ALA A 137 11.99 -15.38 -11.73
CA ALA A 137 10.91 -14.66 -12.42
C ALA A 137 9.81 -15.49 -13.15
N ASP A 138 8.58 -15.27 -12.68
CA ASP A 138 7.27 -15.66 -13.23
C ASP A 138 6.74 -17.08 -12.94
N HIS A 139 5.65 -17.07 -12.16
CA HIS A 139 4.73 -18.17 -11.84
C HIS A 139 5.27 -19.37 -11.06
N SER A 140 5.47 -19.16 -9.75
CA SER A 140 5.49 -20.26 -8.77
C SER A 140 4.06 -20.76 -8.52
N THR A 141 3.82 -22.04 -8.80
CA THR A 141 2.60 -22.75 -8.39
C THR A 141 2.45 -22.71 -6.87
N LEU A 142 1.21 -22.79 -6.35
CA LEU A 142 0.91 -22.73 -4.90
C LEU A 142 1.80 -23.68 -4.07
N LEU A 143 2.14 -24.85 -4.62
CA LEU A 143 3.04 -25.81 -3.99
C LEU A 143 4.48 -25.29 -3.84
N ARG A 144 5.04 -24.64 -4.87
CA ARG A 144 6.37 -24.00 -4.80
C ARG A 144 6.38 -22.82 -3.82
N PHE A 145 5.27 -22.08 -3.70
CA PHE A 145 5.13 -21.02 -2.70
C PHE A 145 5.14 -21.56 -1.26
N ILE A 146 4.42 -22.66 -1.00
CA ILE A 146 4.39 -23.32 0.32
C ILE A 146 5.77 -23.88 0.68
N GLU A 147 6.47 -24.47 -0.29
CA GLU A 147 7.80 -25.04 -0.08
C GLU A 147 8.86 -23.96 0.21
N GLY A 148 8.77 -22.81 -0.48
CA GLY A 148 9.60 -21.64 -0.19
C GLY A 148 9.39 -21.07 1.22
N ILE A 149 8.14 -21.04 1.72
CA ILE A 149 7.86 -20.63 3.11
C ILE A 149 8.51 -21.59 4.10
N ARG A 150 8.42 -22.91 3.87
CA ARG A 150 9.01 -23.93 4.75
C ARG A 150 10.53 -23.82 4.86
N LYS A 151 11.22 -23.55 3.75
CA LYS A 151 12.68 -23.39 3.75
C LYS A 151 13.15 -22.14 4.50
N VAL A 152 12.40 -21.04 4.40
CA VAL A 152 12.71 -19.79 5.12
C VAL A 152 12.44 -19.89 6.63
N GLN A 153 11.62 -20.84 7.08
CA GLN A 153 11.32 -21.09 8.50
C GLN A 153 12.29 -22.08 9.18
N ALA A 154 13.08 -22.82 8.39
CA ALA A 154 13.96 -23.89 8.88
C ALA A 154 15.41 -23.43 9.14
N GLY A 155 15.71 -22.14 8.98
CA GLY A 155 17.01 -21.53 9.27
C GLY A 155 16.84 -20.15 9.89
#